data_AF-A0A2V7XV08-F1
#
_entry.id   AF-A0A2V7XV08-F1
#
_cell.length_a   1.000
_cell.length_b   1.000
_cell.length_c   1.000
_cell.angle_alpha   90.00
_cell.angle_beta   90.00
_cell.angle_gamma   90.00
#
_symmetry.space_group_name_H-M   'P 1'
#
loop_
_entity.id
_entity.type
_entity.pdbx_description
1 polymer ?
#
loop_
_entity_poly.entity_id
_entity_poly.type
_entity_poly.pdbx_seq_one_letter_code
_entity_poly.pdbx_strand_id
1 'polypeptide(L)'
;MVNRRAASALIVFVVALAVYLFTMAPTVALIDSGELTDAAWSLGNAHPPGFPLFVLVTHFFTMLPVRSVAWRANLASAFFSAAAAAFATLAAFEFKKERDATVIAIATGLLFAFSRTVWRYAVETEVYALNTALMAAIAWLMLVWTRTRRATPLYAAALLFGLALGVHHVTIGLGALAIAMLITRTAGAAFWRSREAIVAGVLLCAGLLIYAYIPLAAAHNPAMNWGNPRTAHQIFDHVTGKEYRAYFTS
;
A
#
# COMPACT_ATOMS: atom_id res chain seq x y z
N MET A 1 15.97 23.57 -0.71
CA MET A 1 15.76 22.39 0.18
C MET A 1 14.81 21.35 -0.41
N VAL A 2 13.65 21.75 -0.96
CA VAL A 2 12.67 20.81 -1.56
C VAL A 2 13.28 19.97 -2.70
N ASN A 3 14.03 20.60 -3.61
CA ASN A 3 14.68 19.88 -4.73
C ASN A 3 15.66 18.78 -4.27
N ARG A 4 16.36 18.98 -3.14
CA ARG A 4 17.30 17.99 -2.60
C ARG A 4 16.61 16.76 -2.04
N ARG A 5 15.48 16.95 -1.34
CA ARG A 5 14.68 15.85 -0.77
C ARG A 5 14.07 14.98 -1.87
N ALA A 6 13.43 15.62 -2.85
CA ALA A 6 12.84 14.95 -3.99
C ALA A 6 13.90 14.20 -4.82
N ALA A 7 15.04 14.84 -5.10
CA ALA A 7 16.14 14.19 -5.82
C ALA A 7 16.68 12.96 -5.06
N SER A 8 16.85 13.06 -3.73
CA SER A 8 17.33 11.92 -2.92
C SER A 8 16.35 10.75 -2.95
N ALA A 9 15.06 11.02 -2.79
CA ALA A 9 14.02 9.99 -2.86
C ALA A 9 13.95 9.36 -4.26
N LEU A 10 14.09 10.16 -5.32
CA LEU A 10 14.14 9.67 -6.70
C LEU A 10 15.37 8.79 -6.96
N ILE A 11 16.54 9.16 -6.46
CA ILE A 11 17.74 8.33 -6.57
C ILE A 11 17.52 6.98 -5.88
N VAL A 12 17.00 6.98 -4.65
CA VAL A 12 16.68 5.74 -3.93
C VAL A 12 15.66 4.90 -4.68
N PHE A 13 14.59 5.52 -5.21
CA PHE A 13 13.60 4.86 -6.04
C PHE A 13 14.24 4.15 -7.25
N VAL A 14 15.04 4.88 -8.02
CA VAL A 14 15.65 4.36 -9.26
C VAL A 14 16.64 3.23 -8.94
N VAL A 15 17.47 3.39 -7.91
CA VAL A 15 18.44 2.37 -7.50
C VAL A 15 17.73 1.11 -7.01
N ALA A 16 16.73 1.24 -6.13
CA ALA A 16 15.96 0.11 -5.63
C ALA A 16 15.20 -0.60 -6.77
N LEU A 17 14.51 0.16 -7.63
CA LEU A 17 13.78 -0.39 -8.77
C LEU A 17 14.71 -1.12 -9.73
N ALA A 18 15.88 -0.57 -10.05
CA ALA A 18 16.86 -1.24 -10.91
C ALA A 18 17.28 -2.59 -10.33
N VAL A 19 17.64 -2.65 -9.05
CA VAL A 19 18.02 -3.90 -8.39
C VAL A 19 16.85 -4.90 -8.40
N TYR A 20 15.64 -4.45 -8.03
CA TYR A 20 14.46 -5.34 -8.04
C TYR A 20 14.15 -5.87 -9.43
N LEU A 21 14.23 -5.04 -10.48
CA LEU A 21 14.07 -5.46 -11.87
C LEU A 21 15.05 -6.57 -12.28
N PHE A 22 16.30 -6.52 -11.79
CA PHE A 22 17.29 -7.56 -12.04
C PHE A 22 17.06 -8.84 -11.23
N THR A 23 16.39 -8.74 -10.07
CA THR A 23 16.22 -9.89 -9.15
C THR A 23 14.81 -10.46 -9.10
N MET A 24 13.82 -9.80 -9.68
CA MET A 24 12.43 -10.28 -9.66
C MET A 24 12.25 -11.56 -10.45
N ALA A 25 11.30 -12.39 -10.02
CA ALA A 25 11.00 -13.64 -10.68
C ALA A 25 10.60 -13.39 -12.15
N PRO A 26 11.12 -14.19 -13.10
CA PRO A 26 10.83 -14.01 -14.52
C PRO A 26 9.40 -14.46 -14.89
N THR A 27 8.75 -15.22 -14.02
CA THR A 27 7.42 -15.83 -14.19
C THR A 27 6.69 -15.89 -12.85
N VAL A 28 5.56 -16.60 -12.79
CA VAL A 28 4.80 -16.90 -11.58
C VAL A 28 5.74 -17.47 -10.51
N ALA A 29 5.67 -16.90 -9.30
CA ALA A 29 6.47 -17.30 -8.15
C ALA A 29 5.71 -18.32 -7.29
N LEU A 30 6.07 -18.44 -6.01
CA LEU A 30 5.41 -19.37 -5.09
C LEU A 30 4.11 -18.77 -4.53
N ILE A 31 3.37 -19.61 -3.79
CA ILE A 31 2.21 -19.25 -2.96
C ILE A 31 1.14 -18.52 -3.80
N ASP A 32 0.77 -17.30 -3.43
CA ASP A 32 -0.40 -16.60 -3.96
C ASP A 32 -0.09 -15.84 -5.27
N SER A 33 1.19 -15.78 -5.69
CA SER A 33 1.61 -14.92 -6.80
C SER A 33 0.89 -15.23 -8.12
N GLY A 34 0.60 -16.50 -8.40
CA GLY A 34 -0.14 -16.90 -9.60
C GLY A 34 -1.60 -16.49 -9.55
N GLU A 35 -2.23 -16.66 -8.40
CA GLU A 35 -3.61 -16.26 -8.15
C GLU A 35 -3.79 -14.74 -8.21
N LEU A 36 -2.92 -13.99 -7.53
CA LEU A 36 -2.90 -12.53 -7.54
C LEU A 36 -2.63 -11.98 -8.94
N THR A 37 -1.76 -12.64 -9.72
CA THR A 37 -1.51 -12.30 -11.13
C THR A 37 -2.78 -12.49 -11.96
N ASP A 38 -3.48 -13.61 -11.80
CA ASP A 38 -4.70 -13.89 -12.56
C ASP A 38 -5.82 -12.91 -12.18
N ALA A 39 -6.04 -12.67 -10.89
CA ALA A 39 -6.99 -11.66 -10.41
C ALA A 39 -6.69 -10.27 -10.98
N ALA A 40 -5.42 -9.82 -10.95
CA ALA A 40 -5.01 -8.55 -11.53
C ALA A 40 -5.18 -8.50 -13.05
N TRP A 41 -4.91 -9.59 -13.76
CA TRP A 41 -5.07 -9.66 -15.21
C TRP A 41 -6.55 -9.66 -15.63
N SER A 42 -7.37 -10.48 -15.00
CA SER A 42 -8.77 -10.68 -15.35
C SER A 42 -9.73 -9.68 -14.69
N LEU A 43 -9.22 -8.74 -13.87
CA LEU A 43 -10.04 -7.93 -12.97
C LEU A 43 -10.98 -8.80 -12.11
N GLY A 44 -10.40 -9.86 -11.53
CA GLY A 44 -11.07 -10.83 -10.68
C GLY A 44 -11.01 -10.53 -9.17
N ASN A 45 -11.61 -11.42 -8.39
CA ASN A 45 -11.49 -11.41 -6.93
C ASN A 45 -10.50 -12.48 -6.49
N ALA A 46 -9.39 -12.04 -5.90
CA ALA A 46 -8.45 -12.92 -5.22
C ALA A 46 -9.03 -13.42 -3.90
N HIS A 47 -8.26 -14.26 -3.20
CA HIS A 47 -8.59 -14.79 -1.89
C HIS A 47 -8.89 -13.67 -0.87
N PRO A 48 -9.69 -13.97 0.17
CA PRO A 48 -10.07 -12.98 1.19
C PRO A 48 -8.89 -12.19 1.75
N PRO A 49 -8.97 -10.85 1.83
CA PRO A 49 -10.16 -10.00 1.63
C PRO A 49 -10.40 -9.49 0.20
N GLY A 50 -9.76 -10.08 -0.82
CA GLY A 50 -9.96 -9.79 -2.23
C GLY A 50 -9.10 -8.66 -2.80
N PHE A 51 -8.46 -7.87 -1.94
CA PHE A 51 -7.43 -6.87 -2.31
C PHE A 51 -7.81 -5.89 -3.43
N PRO A 52 -9.00 -5.26 -3.39
CA PRO A 52 -9.56 -4.50 -4.50
C PRO A 52 -8.62 -3.41 -5.06
N LEU A 53 -7.92 -2.68 -4.18
CA LEU A 53 -6.99 -1.66 -4.66
C LEU A 53 -5.80 -2.27 -5.38
N PHE A 54 -5.22 -3.35 -4.83
CA PHE A 54 -4.09 -4.05 -5.42
C PHE A 54 -4.44 -4.57 -6.81
N VAL A 55 -5.59 -5.22 -6.96
CA VAL A 55 -6.04 -5.76 -8.24
C VAL A 55 -6.15 -4.64 -9.28
N LEU A 56 -6.81 -3.53 -8.93
CA LEU A 56 -7.01 -2.41 -9.85
C LEU A 56 -5.70 -1.73 -10.25
N VAL A 57 -4.79 -1.47 -9.31
CA VAL A 57 -3.53 -0.79 -9.65
C VAL A 57 -2.57 -1.71 -10.40
N THR A 58 -2.55 -3.00 -10.06
CA THR A 58 -1.69 -4.00 -10.72
C THR A 58 -2.19 -4.30 -12.12
N HIS A 59 -3.50 -4.25 -12.37
CA HIS A 59 -4.08 -4.37 -13.72
C HIS A 59 -3.44 -3.38 -14.71
N PHE A 60 -3.13 -2.14 -14.29
CA PHE A 60 -2.44 -1.19 -15.18
C PHE A 60 -1.05 -1.68 -15.62
N PHE A 61 -0.32 -2.39 -14.75
CA PHE A 61 0.95 -2.98 -15.12
C PHE A 61 0.76 -4.18 -16.03
N THR A 62 -0.25 -5.02 -15.78
CA THR A 62 -0.51 -6.20 -16.61
C THR A 62 -0.91 -5.84 -18.05
N MET A 63 -1.35 -4.60 -18.31
CA MET A 63 -1.64 -4.08 -19.66
C MET A 63 -0.40 -3.65 -20.48
N LEU A 64 0.80 -3.54 -19.89
CA LEU A 64 1.99 -3.12 -20.64
C LEU A 64 2.30 -4.12 -21.79
N PRO A 65 2.63 -3.68 -23.01
CA PRO A 65 2.82 -4.57 -24.16
C PRO A 65 4.24 -5.20 -24.18
N VAL A 66 4.70 -5.71 -23.05
CA VAL A 66 6.04 -6.30 -22.89
C VAL A 66 5.97 -7.59 -22.09
N ARG A 67 6.78 -8.58 -22.46
CA ARG A 67 6.99 -9.83 -21.72
C ARG A 67 5.67 -10.53 -21.32
N SER A 68 5.72 -11.45 -20.36
CA SER A 68 4.55 -12.18 -19.87
C SER A 68 3.74 -11.37 -18.85
N VAL A 69 2.46 -11.71 -18.69
CA VAL A 69 1.58 -11.12 -17.66
C VAL A 69 2.19 -11.25 -16.26
N ALA A 70 2.73 -12.41 -15.92
CA ALA A 70 3.37 -12.65 -14.62
C ALA A 70 4.60 -11.75 -14.40
N TRP A 71 5.43 -11.53 -15.43
CA TRP A 71 6.56 -10.60 -15.35
C TRP A 71 6.08 -9.17 -15.07
N ARG A 72 4.98 -8.75 -15.71
CA ARG A 72 4.38 -7.42 -15.52
C ARG A 72 3.73 -7.25 -14.15
N ALA A 73 3.14 -8.31 -13.60
CA ALA A 73 2.64 -8.30 -12.24
C ALA A 73 3.79 -8.21 -11.22
N ASN A 74 4.89 -8.95 -11.42
CA ASN A 74 6.09 -8.85 -10.58
C ASN A 74 6.71 -7.43 -10.65
N LEU A 75 6.68 -6.80 -11.82
CA LEU A 75 7.09 -5.41 -12.00
C LEU A 75 6.28 -4.44 -11.12
N ALA A 76 4.98 -4.67 -10.93
CA ALA A 76 4.16 -3.83 -10.06
C ALA A 76 4.66 -3.88 -8.61
N SER A 77 4.95 -5.08 -8.08
CA SER A 77 5.54 -5.24 -6.76
C SER A 77 6.93 -4.60 -6.64
N ALA A 78 7.79 -4.76 -7.65
CA ALA A 78 9.10 -4.10 -7.70
C ALA A 78 8.96 -2.56 -7.64
N PHE A 79 8.03 -2.01 -8.42
CA PHE A 79 7.72 -0.58 -8.46
C PHE A 79 7.21 -0.06 -7.11
N PHE A 80 6.24 -0.73 -6.50
CA PHE A 80 5.68 -0.30 -5.22
C PHE A 80 6.69 -0.41 -4.08
N SER A 81 7.50 -1.48 -4.03
CA SER A 81 8.57 -1.60 -3.03
C SER A 81 9.65 -0.53 -3.20
N ALA A 82 9.99 -0.14 -4.43
CA ALA A 82 10.89 0.99 -4.68
C ALA A 82 10.26 2.33 -4.25
N ALA A 83 8.97 2.53 -4.51
CA ALA A 83 8.23 3.71 -4.04
C ALA A 83 8.20 3.79 -2.51
N ALA A 84 8.02 2.65 -1.83
CA ALA A 84 8.08 2.58 -0.38
C ALA A 84 9.43 3.06 0.17
N ALA A 85 10.54 2.64 -0.45
CA ALA A 85 11.88 3.09 -0.08
C ALA A 85 12.06 4.60 -0.29
N ALA A 86 11.51 5.16 -1.38
CA ALA A 86 11.52 6.60 -1.63
C ALA A 86 10.75 7.37 -0.54
N PHE A 87 9.57 6.90 -0.14
CA PHE A 87 8.81 7.50 0.96
C PHE A 87 9.52 7.36 2.31
N ALA A 88 10.20 6.24 2.57
CA ALA A 88 11.04 6.08 3.76
C ALA A 88 12.19 7.10 3.81
N THR A 89 12.84 7.37 2.67
CA THR A 89 13.81 8.47 2.53
C THR A 89 13.19 9.82 2.85
N LEU A 90 11.99 10.11 2.33
CA LEU A 90 11.28 11.36 2.63
C LEU A 90 10.89 11.49 4.10
N ALA A 91 10.45 10.41 4.74
CA ALA A 91 10.16 10.37 6.17
C ALA A 91 11.41 10.67 7.01
N ALA A 92 12.57 10.11 6.64
CA ALA A 92 13.84 10.38 7.32
C ALA A 92 14.21 11.87 7.34
N PHE A 93 13.89 12.61 6.27
CA PHE A 93 14.10 14.06 6.21
C PHE A 93 13.22 14.88 7.17
N GLU A 94 12.15 14.32 7.71
CA GLU A 94 11.31 15.03 8.69
C GLU A 94 11.93 15.01 10.11
N PHE A 95 12.91 14.13 10.38
CA PHE A 95 13.56 14.01 11.69
C PHE A 95 14.83 14.87 11.86
N LYS A 96 15.51 15.26 10.78
CA LYS A 96 16.80 15.99 10.84
C LYS A 96 16.80 17.19 9.87
N LYS A 97 17.30 18.35 10.36
CA LYS A 97 17.38 19.61 9.57
C LYS A 97 18.78 19.94 9.04
N GLU A 98 19.79 19.16 9.36
CA GLU A 98 21.20 19.49 9.14
C GLU A 98 21.79 18.91 7.85
N ARG A 99 23.05 19.30 7.54
CA ARG A 99 23.76 18.97 6.30
C ARG A 99 23.92 17.44 6.09
N ASP A 100 24.05 16.67 7.18
CA ASP A 100 24.16 15.21 7.19
C ASP A 100 22.82 14.48 7.00
N ALA A 101 21.69 15.20 7.07
CA ALA A 101 20.37 14.61 6.92
C ALA A 101 20.15 13.90 5.58
N THR A 102 20.89 14.28 4.54
CA THR A 102 20.77 13.64 3.22
C THR A 102 21.44 12.27 3.15
N VAL A 103 22.65 12.13 3.70
CA VAL A 103 23.34 10.84 3.73
C VAL A 103 22.52 9.87 4.58
N ILE A 104 22.05 10.32 5.75
CA ILE A 104 21.18 9.53 6.62
C ILE A 104 19.89 9.15 5.90
N ALA A 105 19.19 10.08 5.24
CA ALA A 105 17.92 9.78 4.57
C ALA A 105 18.06 8.82 3.38
N ILE A 106 19.13 8.96 2.59
CA ILE A 106 19.45 8.02 1.50
C ILE A 106 19.77 6.65 2.10
N ALA A 107 20.63 6.60 3.13
CA ALA A 107 20.97 5.36 3.82
C ALA A 107 19.73 4.67 4.41
N THR A 108 18.83 5.42 5.05
CA THR A 108 17.55 4.89 5.56
C THR A 108 16.72 4.26 4.45
N GLY A 109 16.56 4.93 3.30
CA GLY A 109 15.80 4.40 2.18
C GLY A 109 16.41 3.15 1.57
N LEU A 110 17.74 3.13 1.37
CA LEU A 110 18.44 1.97 0.83
C LEU A 110 18.47 0.79 1.80
N LEU A 111 18.70 1.02 3.09
CA LEU A 111 18.63 -0.03 4.12
C LEU A 111 17.21 -0.58 4.23
N PHE A 112 16.19 0.27 4.10
CA PHE A 112 14.80 -0.15 4.06
C PHE A 112 14.51 -1.02 2.81
N ALA A 113 14.92 -0.57 1.63
CA ALA A 113 14.78 -1.29 0.37
C ALA A 113 15.42 -2.69 0.46
N PHE A 114 16.71 -2.74 0.82
CA PHE A 114 17.47 -3.99 0.84
C PHE A 114 17.30 -4.80 2.13
N SER A 115 16.33 -4.44 2.98
CA SER A 115 15.94 -5.28 4.10
C SER A 115 15.29 -6.57 3.58
N ARG A 116 15.52 -7.68 4.29
CA ARG A 116 15.06 -9.02 3.88
C ARG A 116 13.57 -9.06 3.55
N THR A 117 12.74 -8.43 4.38
CA THR A 117 11.28 -8.45 4.22
C THR A 117 10.81 -7.62 3.03
N VAL A 118 11.35 -6.41 2.85
CA VAL A 118 10.95 -5.54 1.72
C VAL A 118 11.41 -6.14 0.40
N TRP A 119 12.65 -6.62 0.34
CA TRP A 119 13.18 -7.23 -0.88
C TRP A 119 12.41 -8.50 -1.23
N ARG A 120 12.06 -9.36 -0.25
CA ARG A 120 11.28 -10.57 -0.51
C ARG A 120 9.99 -10.29 -1.28
N TYR A 121 9.23 -9.27 -0.88
CA TYR A 121 7.99 -8.90 -1.56
C TYR A 121 8.18 -7.99 -2.78
N ALA A 122 9.40 -7.50 -3.03
CA ALA A 122 9.72 -6.73 -4.23
C ALA A 122 9.99 -7.62 -5.46
N VAL A 123 10.27 -8.91 -5.26
CA VAL A 123 10.69 -9.84 -6.33
C VAL A 123 9.59 -10.79 -6.81
N GLU A 124 8.40 -10.73 -6.22
CA GLU A 124 7.24 -11.54 -6.60
C GLU A 124 5.95 -10.73 -6.46
N THR A 125 4.92 -11.11 -7.23
CA THR A 125 3.59 -10.48 -7.21
C THR A 125 2.94 -10.70 -5.86
N GLU A 126 2.87 -9.64 -5.06
CA GLU A 126 2.42 -9.69 -3.67
C GLU A 126 1.78 -8.38 -3.22
N VAL A 127 0.71 -8.50 -2.44
CA VAL A 127 -0.11 -7.36 -1.96
C VAL A 127 0.66 -6.50 -0.96
N TYR A 128 1.62 -7.10 -0.26
CA TYR A 128 2.45 -6.45 0.74
C TYR A 128 3.28 -5.31 0.14
N ALA A 129 3.75 -5.43 -1.10
CA ALA A 129 4.56 -4.39 -1.75
C ALA A 129 3.80 -3.05 -1.85
N LEU A 130 2.55 -3.11 -2.33
CA LEU A 130 1.67 -1.94 -2.40
C LEU A 130 1.32 -1.41 -1.01
N ASN A 131 0.96 -2.31 -0.07
CA ASN A 131 0.61 -1.89 1.28
C ASN A 131 1.79 -1.18 1.99
N THR A 132 3.01 -1.68 1.82
CA THR A 132 4.23 -1.07 2.36
C THR A 132 4.48 0.32 1.75
N ALA A 133 4.24 0.51 0.44
CA ALA A 133 4.34 1.81 -0.20
C ALA A 133 3.34 2.83 0.35
N LEU A 134 2.07 2.42 0.49
CA LEU A 134 1.02 3.25 1.06
C LEU A 134 1.32 3.61 2.51
N MET A 135 1.76 2.64 3.32
CA MET A 135 2.10 2.90 4.71
C MET A 135 3.31 3.82 4.88
N ALA A 136 4.34 3.69 4.05
CA ALA A 136 5.47 4.61 4.04
C ALA A 136 5.04 6.03 3.63
N ALA A 137 4.16 6.16 2.62
CA ALA A 137 3.59 7.44 2.21
C ALA A 137 2.75 8.09 3.32
N ILE A 138 1.86 7.32 3.96
CA ILE A 138 1.02 7.77 5.09
C ILE A 138 1.91 8.24 6.25
N ALA A 139 2.93 7.45 6.61
CA ALA A 139 3.87 7.83 7.66
C ALA A 139 4.57 9.16 7.34
N TRP A 140 5.11 9.30 6.12
CA TRP A 140 5.72 10.55 5.67
C TRP A 140 4.75 11.73 5.71
N LEU A 141 3.53 11.58 5.18
CA LEU A 141 2.50 12.63 5.19
C LEU A 141 2.11 13.04 6.61
N MET A 142 1.99 12.09 7.52
CA MET A 142 1.70 12.36 8.93
C MET A 142 2.84 13.11 9.61
N LEU A 143 4.11 12.80 9.30
CA LEU A 143 5.26 13.57 9.79
C LEU A 143 5.28 15.00 9.20
N VAL A 144 4.90 15.17 7.93
CA VAL A 144 4.74 16.50 7.34
C VAL A 144 3.60 17.25 8.03
N TRP A 145 2.49 16.59 8.34
CA TRP A 145 1.36 17.17 9.07
C TRP A 145 1.76 17.60 10.48
N THR A 146 2.50 16.79 11.23
CA THR A 146 2.91 17.16 12.59
C THR A 146 3.78 18.41 12.60
N ARG A 147 4.70 18.51 11.64
CA ARG A 147 5.59 19.67 11.50
C ARG A 147 4.88 20.93 10.99
N THR A 148 3.99 20.80 10.02
CA THR A 148 3.41 21.96 9.30
C THR A 148 2.03 22.36 9.80
N ARG A 149 1.32 21.45 10.47
CA ARG A 149 -0.08 21.59 10.90
C ARG A 149 -1.07 21.91 9.77
N ARG A 150 -0.65 21.81 8.50
CA ARG A 150 -1.51 22.02 7.33
C ARG A 150 -2.49 20.86 7.18
N ALA A 151 -3.72 21.10 6.76
CA ALA A 151 -4.72 20.05 6.62
C ALA A 151 -4.44 19.08 5.45
N THR A 152 -3.80 19.54 4.37
CA THR A 152 -3.60 18.76 3.14
C THR A 152 -2.87 17.41 3.35
N PRO A 153 -1.75 17.32 4.08
CA PRO A 153 -1.09 16.02 4.32
C PRO A 153 -1.94 15.09 5.19
N LEU A 154 -2.72 15.61 6.14
CA LEU A 154 -3.67 14.81 6.92
C LEU A 154 -4.78 14.24 6.05
N TYR A 155 -5.35 15.06 5.17
CA TYR A 155 -6.40 14.65 4.24
C TYR A 155 -5.90 13.59 3.25
N ALA A 156 -4.71 13.79 2.70
CA ALA A 156 -4.06 12.81 1.84
C ALA A 156 -3.77 11.50 2.60
N ALA A 157 -3.23 11.59 3.82
CA ALA A 157 -2.95 10.42 4.65
C ALA A 157 -4.24 9.65 4.98
N ALA A 158 -5.34 10.34 5.28
CA ALA A 158 -6.62 9.72 5.60
C ALA A 158 -7.23 8.99 4.39
N LEU A 159 -7.21 9.61 3.21
CA LEU A 159 -7.66 8.97 1.97
C LEU A 159 -6.81 7.74 1.65
N LEU A 160 -5.48 7.87 1.70
CA LEU A 160 -4.56 6.75 1.46
C LEU A 160 -4.73 5.65 2.50
N PHE A 161 -5.03 5.98 3.75
CA PHE A 161 -5.30 4.98 4.78
C PHE A 161 -6.56 4.18 4.44
N GLY A 162 -7.65 4.85 4.05
CA GLY A 162 -8.87 4.17 3.58
C GLY A 162 -8.62 3.25 2.38
N LEU A 163 -7.81 3.70 1.41
CA LEU A 163 -7.39 2.90 0.26
C LEU A 163 -6.50 1.70 0.67
N ALA A 164 -5.55 1.89 1.59
CA ALA A 164 -4.67 0.85 2.09
C ALA A 164 -5.43 -0.26 2.85
N LEU A 165 -6.57 0.09 3.47
CA LEU A 165 -7.47 -0.92 4.02
C LEU A 165 -8.03 -1.85 2.95
N GLY A 166 -8.16 -1.40 1.70
CA GLY A 166 -8.47 -2.23 0.52
C GLY A 166 -7.30 -3.06 -0.01
N VAL A 167 -6.17 -3.12 0.70
CA VAL A 167 -5.00 -3.96 0.37
C VAL A 167 -4.66 -4.92 1.50
N HIS A 168 -4.69 -4.50 2.76
CA HIS A 168 -4.39 -5.43 3.86
C HIS A 168 -4.95 -4.96 5.20
N HIS A 169 -5.70 -5.82 5.90
CA HIS A 169 -6.35 -5.46 7.17
C HIS A 169 -5.39 -5.27 8.35
N VAL A 170 -4.17 -5.82 8.32
CA VAL A 170 -3.15 -5.55 9.37
C VAL A 170 -2.80 -4.07 9.47
N THR A 171 -3.06 -3.28 8.41
CA THR A 171 -2.97 -1.81 8.44
C THR A 171 -3.86 -1.17 9.51
N ILE A 172 -4.96 -1.82 9.90
CA ILE A 172 -5.87 -1.38 10.96
C ILE A 172 -5.19 -1.41 12.34
N GLY A 173 -4.55 -2.54 12.68
CA GLY A 173 -4.12 -2.80 14.06
C GLY A 173 -3.05 -1.84 14.57
N LEU A 174 -1.94 -1.74 13.84
CA LEU A 174 -0.81 -0.89 14.25
C LEU A 174 -0.90 0.53 13.66
N GLY A 175 -1.38 0.65 12.42
CA GLY A 175 -1.42 1.92 11.70
C GLY A 175 -2.42 2.90 12.30
N ALA A 176 -3.67 2.48 12.52
CA ALA A 176 -4.71 3.36 13.04
C ALA A 176 -4.38 3.85 14.46
N LEU A 177 -3.88 2.95 15.32
CA LEU A 177 -3.50 3.29 16.69
C LEU A 177 -2.34 4.30 16.72
N ALA A 178 -1.28 4.05 15.93
CA ALA A 178 -0.14 4.96 15.86
C ALA A 178 -0.55 6.35 15.34
N ILE A 179 -1.40 6.41 14.31
CA ILE A 179 -1.92 7.68 13.77
C ILE A 179 -2.78 8.40 14.80
N ALA A 180 -3.69 7.70 15.48
CA ALA A 180 -4.55 8.29 16.49
C ALA A 180 -3.75 8.83 17.69
N MET A 181 -2.74 8.09 18.15
CA MET A 181 -1.81 8.54 19.18
C MET A 181 -1.03 9.77 18.71
N LEU A 182 -0.50 9.76 17.48
CA LEU A 182 0.24 10.88 16.92
C LEU A 182 -0.62 12.14 16.82
N ILE A 183 -1.86 12.01 16.34
CA ILE A 183 -2.82 13.11 16.27
C ILE A 183 -3.07 13.69 17.65
N THR A 184 -3.40 12.82 18.62
CA THR A 184 -3.73 13.24 19.99
C THR A 184 -2.55 13.91 20.67
N ARG A 185 -1.33 13.40 20.51
CA ARG A 185 -0.13 14.01 21.09
C ARG A 185 0.28 15.32 20.42
N THR A 186 -0.02 15.49 19.13
CA THR A 186 0.40 16.68 18.38
C THR A 186 -0.62 17.82 18.48
N ALA A 187 -1.92 17.49 18.50
CA ALA A 187 -3.00 18.45 18.38
C ALA A 187 -3.96 18.47 19.58
N GLY A 188 -3.78 17.57 20.55
CA GLY A 188 -4.65 17.40 21.70
C GLY A 188 -5.94 16.63 21.39
N ALA A 189 -6.63 16.16 22.43
CA ALA A 189 -7.86 15.38 22.28
C ALA A 189 -9.02 16.19 21.66
N ALA A 190 -9.03 17.51 21.84
CA ALA A 190 -10.06 18.39 21.23
C ALA A 190 -10.02 18.38 19.70
N PHE A 191 -8.87 18.04 19.08
CA PHE A 191 -8.74 17.98 17.63
C PHE A 191 -9.73 17.00 16.97
N TRP A 192 -10.11 15.92 17.66
CA TRP A 192 -11.06 14.94 17.14
C TRP A 192 -12.47 15.50 16.88
N ARG A 193 -12.78 16.68 17.42
CA ARG A 193 -14.04 17.41 17.18
C ARG A 193 -13.90 18.52 16.14
N SER A 194 -12.71 18.68 15.55
CA SER A 194 -12.43 19.74 14.56
C SER A 194 -13.03 19.41 13.20
N ARG A 195 -13.17 20.45 12.36
CA ARG A 195 -13.57 20.30 10.97
C ARG A 195 -12.57 19.44 10.19
N GLU A 196 -11.29 19.58 10.48
CA GLU A 196 -10.21 18.81 9.85
C GLU A 196 -10.33 17.32 10.16
N ALA A 197 -10.62 16.95 11.40
CA ALA A 197 -10.85 15.56 11.76
C ALA A 197 -12.07 14.96 11.05
N ILE A 198 -13.16 15.73 10.94
CA ILE A 198 -14.37 15.31 10.22
C ILE A 198 -14.07 15.10 8.73
N VAL A 199 -13.41 16.06 8.08
CA VAL A 199 -13.04 15.95 6.65
C VAL A 199 -12.09 14.78 6.41
N ALA A 200 -11.10 14.57 7.30
CA ALA A 200 -10.22 13.41 7.23
C ALA A 200 -11.01 12.10 7.36
N GLY A 201 -11.97 12.02 8.28
CA GLY A 201 -12.87 10.86 8.41
C GLY A 201 -13.67 10.59 7.14
N VAL A 202 -14.24 11.63 6.53
CA VAL A 202 -14.97 11.51 5.25
C VAL A 202 -14.05 11.00 4.13
N LEU A 203 -12.83 11.50 4.04
CA LEU A 203 -11.86 11.07 3.02
C LEU A 203 -11.39 9.63 3.24
N LEU A 204 -11.22 9.19 4.49
CA LEU A 204 -10.96 7.79 4.81
C LEU A 204 -12.12 6.91 4.33
N CYS A 205 -13.36 7.29 4.65
CA CYS A 205 -14.55 6.59 4.17
C CYS A 205 -14.64 6.59 2.63
N ALA A 206 -14.25 7.68 1.97
CA ALA A 206 -14.17 7.74 0.52
C ALA A 206 -13.16 6.73 -0.04
N GLY A 207 -12.00 6.55 0.62
CA GLY A 207 -11.03 5.51 0.26
C GLY A 207 -11.60 4.09 0.40
N LEU A 208 -12.43 3.84 1.41
CA LEU A 208 -13.10 2.55 1.61
C LEU A 208 -14.11 2.20 0.51
N LEU A 209 -14.56 3.17 -0.30
CA LEU A 209 -15.42 2.90 -1.45
C LEU A 209 -14.75 1.95 -2.47
N ILE A 210 -13.42 1.77 -2.40
CA ILE A 210 -12.70 0.78 -3.20
C ILE A 210 -13.24 -0.65 -3.02
N TYR A 211 -13.85 -0.97 -1.86
CA TYR A 211 -14.48 -2.26 -1.63
C TYR A 211 -15.73 -2.53 -2.49
N ALA A 212 -16.33 -1.49 -3.08
CA ALA A 212 -17.40 -1.66 -4.06
C ALA A 212 -16.93 -2.43 -5.31
N TYR A 213 -15.63 -2.50 -5.55
CA TYR A 213 -15.03 -3.32 -6.59
C TYR A 213 -15.40 -4.80 -6.48
N ILE A 214 -15.40 -5.37 -5.27
CA ILE A 214 -15.57 -6.82 -5.06
C ILE A 214 -16.87 -7.37 -5.68
N PRO A 215 -18.07 -6.82 -5.36
CA PRO A 215 -19.30 -7.29 -5.99
C PRO A 215 -19.37 -6.96 -7.49
N LEU A 216 -18.78 -5.85 -7.93
CA LEU A 216 -18.75 -5.49 -9.36
C LEU A 216 -17.93 -6.50 -10.15
N ALA A 217 -16.73 -6.85 -9.66
CA ALA A 217 -15.90 -7.89 -10.24
C ALA A 217 -16.63 -9.24 -10.25
N ALA A 218 -17.25 -9.65 -9.14
CA ALA A 218 -17.98 -10.91 -9.06
C ALA A 218 -19.14 -11.01 -10.07
N ALA A 219 -19.80 -9.89 -10.39
CA ALA A 219 -20.90 -9.82 -11.35
C ALA A 219 -20.46 -10.08 -12.80
N HIS A 220 -19.19 -9.81 -13.14
CA HIS A 220 -18.64 -10.04 -14.48
C HIS A 220 -18.21 -11.49 -14.74
N ASN A 221 -18.36 -12.40 -13.77
CA ASN A 221 -17.91 -13.80 -13.86
C ASN A 221 -16.44 -13.96 -14.31
N PRO A 222 -15.47 -13.31 -13.64
CA PRO A 222 -14.05 -13.42 -14.01
C PRO A 222 -13.53 -14.84 -13.75
N ALA A 223 -12.43 -15.19 -14.42
CA ALA A 223 -11.76 -16.48 -14.26
C ALA A 223 -11.34 -16.70 -12.79
N MET A 224 -10.68 -15.71 -12.19
CA MET A 224 -10.41 -15.68 -10.76
C MET A 224 -11.55 -14.99 -10.00
N ASN A 225 -12.34 -15.75 -9.25
CA ASN A 225 -13.45 -15.21 -8.46
C ASN A 225 -13.63 -15.99 -7.16
N TRP A 226 -12.67 -15.83 -6.26
CA TRP A 226 -12.64 -16.57 -5.00
C TRP A 226 -13.89 -16.30 -4.16
N GLY A 227 -14.57 -17.36 -3.71
CA GLY A 227 -15.80 -17.29 -2.91
C GLY A 227 -17.04 -16.76 -3.66
N ASN A 228 -16.89 -16.25 -4.89
CA ASN A 228 -17.94 -15.66 -5.73
C ASN A 228 -18.88 -14.70 -4.96
N PRO A 229 -18.36 -13.60 -4.38
CA PRO A 229 -19.09 -12.74 -3.44
C PRO A 229 -20.15 -11.86 -4.14
N ARG A 230 -21.33 -12.41 -4.41
CA ARG A 230 -22.45 -11.71 -5.10
C ARG A 230 -23.52 -11.18 -4.17
N THR A 231 -23.70 -11.81 -3.02
CA THR A 231 -24.69 -11.40 -2.02
C THR A 231 -24.01 -10.62 -0.90
N ALA A 232 -24.77 -9.77 -0.19
CA ALA A 232 -24.24 -8.98 0.93
C ALA A 232 -23.54 -9.85 2.00
N HIS A 233 -24.08 -11.04 2.29
CA HIS A 233 -23.48 -11.97 3.25
C HIS A 233 -22.14 -12.54 2.74
N GLN A 234 -22.07 -12.95 1.46
CA GLN A 234 -20.82 -13.46 0.89
C GLN A 234 -19.75 -12.37 0.81
N ILE A 235 -20.12 -11.14 0.44
CA ILE A 235 -19.19 -10.00 0.42
C ILE A 235 -18.65 -9.74 1.82
N PHE A 236 -19.51 -9.75 2.84
CA PHE A 236 -19.08 -9.57 4.22
C PHE A 236 -18.15 -10.70 4.70
N ASP A 237 -18.51 -11.94 4.42
CA ASP A 237 -17.71 -13.11 4.79
C ASP A 237 -16.32 -13.08 4.10
N HIS A 238 -16.30 -12.69 2.82
CA HIS A 238 -15.08 -12.56 2.04
C HIS A 238 -14.20 -11.41 2.56
N VAL A 239 -14.75 -10.20 2.75
CA VAL A 239 -13.96 -9.07 3.28
C VAL A 239 -13.46 -9.34 4.69
N THR A 240 -14.22 -10.02 5.54
CA THR A 240 -13.80 -10.29 6.93
C THR A 240 -12.87 -11.49 7.08
N GLY A 241 -12.55 -12.19 5.99
CA GLY A 241 -11.71 -13.38 5.99
C GLY A 241 -12.33 -14.53 6.80
N LYS A 242 -13.66 -14.59 6.92
CA LYS A 242 -14.35 -15.61 7.73
C LYS A 242 -14.03 -17.02 7.23
N GLU A 243 -13.85 -17.17 5.92
CA GLU A 243 -13.43 -18.42 5.26
C GLU A 243 -12.13 -18.99 5.85
N TYR A 244 -11.22 -18.13 6.30
CA TYR A 244 -9.96 -18.57 6.92
C TYR A 244 -10.10 -18.91 8.41
N ARG A 245 -11.11 -18.39 9.10
CA ARG A 245 -11.29 -18.62 10.56
C ARG A 245 -11.49 -20.10 10.89
N ALA A 246 -12.10 -20.85 9.97
CA ALA A 246 -12.33 -22.28 10.12
C ALA A 246 -11.01 -23.07 10.31
N TYR A 247 -9.91 -22.63 9.71
CA TYR A 247 -8.59 -23.30 9.81
C TYR A 247 -7.85 -23.04 11.13
N PHE A 248 -8.29 -22.05 11.92
CA PHE A 248 -7.68 -21.75 13.23
C PHE A 248 -8.48 -22.34 14.40
N THR A 249 -9.68 -22.85 14.13
CA THR A 249 -10.60 -23.36 15.15
C THR A 249 -10.77 -24.89 15.10
N SER A 250 -10.06 -25.57 14.19
CA SER A 250 -10.03 -27.03 14.05
C SER A 250 -8.92 -27.68 14.85
#